data_AF-A0A2T6G273-F1
#
_entry.id   AF-A0A2T6G273-F1
#
_cell.length_a   1.000
_cell.length_b   1.000
_cell.length_c   1.000
_cell.angle_alpha   90.00
_cell.angle_beta   90.00
_cell.angle_gamma   90.00
#
_symmetry.space_group_name_H-M   'P 1'
#
loop_
_entity.id
_entity.type
_entity.pdbx_description
1 polymer ?
#
loop_
_entity_poly.entity_id
_entity_poly.type
_entity_poly.pdbx_seq_one_letter_code
_entity_poly.pdbx_strand_id
1 'polypeptide(L)'
;MNRKFHLDNVGKEEDIYASSGEATSGFGLFVLSNERVEYHFREEDMNLDEAESYIENYLNNLPDETIYELCKKMCAWKDDVLTDCYPAMKSPDGLSDAQGRDILRFISVSDIYIHRNPYDKNDTLFGASALAGMQWEFEDGIEIIIKGKEVLEVREFLGYGEYAIWEENDYR
;
A
#
# COMPACT_ATOMS: atom_id res chain seq x y z
N MET A 1 4.65 3.44 -28.52
CA MET A 1 5.46 2.38 -27.86
C MET A 1 4.89 2.22 -26.47
N ASN A 2 4.01 1.24 -26.23
CA ASN A 2 3.65 0.86 -24.87
C ASN A 2 4.76 -0.06 -24.37
N ARG A 3 5.68 0.48 -23.56
CA ARG A 3 6.53 -0.39 -22.76
C ARG A 3 5.66 -0.85 -21.59
N LYS A 4 5.49 -2.18 -21.48
CA LYS A 4 4.89 -2.82 -20.30
C LYS A 4 5.70 -2.39 -19.07
N PHE A 5 5.03 -2.19 -17.94
CA PHE A 5 5.70 -1.92 -16.67
C PHE A 5 6.61 -3.10 -16.32
N HIS A 6 7.80 -2.80 -15.78
CA HIS A 6 8.72 -3.82 -15.29
C HIS A 6 9.39 -3.37 -14.00
N LEU A 7 9.56 -4.32 -13.09
CA LEU A 7 10.36 -4.13 -11.88
C LEU A 7 11.85 -4.24 -12.21
N ASP A 8 12.64 -3.35 -11.64
CA ASP A 8 14.10 -3.37 -11.72
C ASP A 8 14.68 -4.09 -10.49
N ASN A 9 15.90 -4.63 -10.64
CA ASN A 9 16.65 -5.28 -9.56
C ASN A 9 15.86 -6.39 -8.84
N VAL A 10 15.07 -7.16 -9.58
CA VAL A 10 14.26 -8.25 -9.00
C VAL A 10 15.16 -9.29 -8.33
N GLY A 11 14.86 -9.61 -7.07
CA GLY A 11 15.65 -10.50 -6.22
C GLY A 11 14.80 -11.27 -5.22
N LYS A 12 15.46 -12.16 -4.46
CA LYS A 12 14.86 -12.92 -3.36
C LYS A 12 15.30 -12.32 -2.03
N GLU A 13 14.38 -12.35 -1.07
CA GLU A 13 14.60 -11.95 0.31
C GLU A 13 13.98 -12.97 1.27
N GLU A 14 14.41 -12.98 2.53
CA GLU A 14 13.85 -13.87 3.55
C GLU A 14 12.43 -13.40 3.94
N ASP A 15 11.46 -14.31 3.91
CA ASP A 15 10.10 -14.07 4.41
C ASP A 15 9.67 -15.26 5.28
N ILE A 16 9.55 -15.02 6.58
CA ILE A 16 9.18 -16.05 7.57
C ILE A 16 7.74 -16.53 7.44
N TYR A 17 6.90 -15.82 6.69
CA TYR A 17 5.50 -16.14 6.46
C TYR A 17 5.28 -16.88 5.14
N ALA A 18 6.28 -16.91 4.24
CA ALA A 18 6.24 -17.70 3.01
C ALA A 18 6.52 -19.18 3.29
N SER A 19 5.84 -20.09 2.59
CA SER A 19 6.06 -21.54 2.75
C SER A 19 7.46 -21.96 2.29
N SER A 20 8.02 -21.25 1.31
CA SER A 20 9.42 -21.39 0.85
C SER A 20 10.44 -20.76 1.79
N GLY A 21 10.02 -19.88 2.71
CA GLY A 21 10.90 -19.00 3.48
C GLY A 21 11.42 -17.79 2.69
N GLU A 22 10.92 -17.55 1.48
CA GLU A 22 11.41 -16.52 0.56
C GLU A 22 10.27 -15.70 -0.06
N ALA A 23 10.44 -14.37 -0.07
CA ALA A 23 9.67 -13.46 -0.92
C ALA A 23 10.51 -12.99 -2.12
N THR A 24 9.83 -12.40 -3.09
CA THR A 24 10.45 -11.72 -4.23
C THR A 24 10.23 -10.23 -4.08
N SER A 25 11.30 -9.46 -4.25
CA SER A 25 11.24 -8.00 -4.23
C SER A 25 11.78 -7.39 -5.52
N GLY A 26 11.36 -6.18 -5.83
CA GLY A 26 11.86 -5.41 -6.97
C GLY A 26 11.41 -3.96 -6.93
N PHE A 27 12.17 -3.08 -7.58
CA PHE A 27 11.93 -1.64 -7.52
C PHE A 27 11.15 -1.13 -8.72
N GLY A 28 10.15 -0.29 -8.47
CA GLY A 28 9.33 0.32 -9.52
C GLY A 28 8.82 1.70 -9.13
N LEU A 29 8.27 2.43 -10.10
CA LEU A 29 7.60 3.71 -9.84
C LEU A 29 6.22 3.44 -9.24
N PHE A 30 5.91 4.09 -8.13
CA PHE A 30 4.55 4.25 -7.64
C PHE A 30 4.02 5.64 -8.01
N VAL A 31 3.03 5.68 -8.90
CA VAL A 31 2.53 6.92 -9.51
C VAL A 31 1.91 7.88 -8.49
N LEU A 32 1.27 7.35 -7.45
CA LEU A 32 0.55 8.17 -6.47
C LEU A 32 1.49 9.10 -5.69
N SER A 33 2.61 8.59 -5.18
CA SER A 33 3.62 9.40 -4.47
C SER A 33 4.72 9.92 -5.39
N ASN A 34 4.77 9.45 -6.65
CA ASN A 34 5.83 9.73 -7.61
C ASN A 34 7.22 9.34 -7.07
N GLU A 35 7.27 8.25 -6.31
CA GLU A 35 8.48 7.70 -5.70
C GLU A 35 8.83 6.36 -6.32
N ARG A 36 10.10 6.00 -6.20
CA ARG A 36 10.56 4.65 -6.49
C ARG A 36 10.46 3.84 -5.22
N VAL A 37 9.63 2.81 -5.24
CA VAL A 37 9.28 1.97 -4.09
C VAL A 37 9.74 0.54 -4.35
N GLU A 38 9.92 -0.22 -3.28
CA GLU A 38 10.14 -1.66 -3.35
C GLU A 38 8.79 -2.38 -3.29
N TYR A 39 8.57 -3.29 -4.23
CA TYR A 39 7.38 -4.13 -4.29
C TYR A 39 7.74 -5.53 -3.85
N HIS A 40 7.00 -6.07 -2.90
CA HIS A 40 7.22 -7.38 -2.29
C HIS A 40 6.05 -8.30 -2.59
N PHE A 41 6.32 -9.54 -3.02
CA PHE A 41 5.30 -10.55 -3.25
C PHE A 41 5.89 -11.96 -3.13
N ARG A 42 5.04 -12.94 -2.78
CA ARG A 42 5.45 -14.34 -2.71
C ARG A 42 5.20 -15.03 -4.04
N GLU A 43 6.20 -15.75 -4.55
CA GLU A 43 6.06 -16.49 -5.83
C GLU A 43 5.11 -17.69 -5.74
N GLU A 44 4.85 -18.18 -4.53
CA GLU A 44 3.82 -19.19 -4.29
C GLU A 44 2.39 -18.65 -4.42
N ASP A 45 2.22 -17.32 -4.33
CA ASP A 45 0.95 -16.63 -4.49
C ASP A 45 0.77 -16.08 -5.91
N MET A 46 1.81 -15.48 -6.51
CA MET A 46 1.72 -14.93 -7.86
C MET A 46 3.07 -14.92 -8.56
N ASN A 47 3.07 -15.03 -9.88
CA ASN A 47 4.29 -14.85 -10.65
C ASN A 47 4.60 -13.36 -10.91
N LEU A 48 5.83 -13.07 -11.33
CA LEU A 48 6.28 -11.70 -11.61
C LEU A 48 5.40 -10.98 -12.65
N ASP A 49 4.93 -11.66 -13.69
CA ASP A 49 4.07 -11.05 -14.71
C ASP A 49 2.70 -10.65 -14.16
N GLU A 50 2.14 -11.43 -13.22
CA GLU A 50 0.90 -11.09 -12.50
C GLU A 50 1.10 -9.87 -11.60
N ALA A 51 2.21 -9.84 -10.84
CA ALA A 51 2.54 -8.71 -9.96
C ALA A 51 2.75 -7.42 -10.77
N GLU A 52 3.55 -7.44 -11.83
CA GLU A 52 3.77 -6.28 -12.71
C GLU A 52 2.47 -5.81 -13.37
N SER A 53 1.61 -6.74 -13.79
CA SER A 53 0.29 -6.43 -14.35
C SER A 53 -0.63 -5.77 -13.32
N TYR A 54 -0.62 -6.24 -12.07
CA TYR A 54 -1.39 -5.61 -10.99
C TYR A 54 -0.89 -4.20 -10.69
N ILE A 55 0.43 -4.02 -10.60
CA ILE A 55 1.04 -2.69 -10.37
C ILE A 55 0.65 -1.73 -11.50
N GLU A 56 0.80 -2.13 -12.76
CA GLU A 56 0.50 -1.28 -13.92
C GLU A 56 -0.99 -0.92 -14.01
N ASN A 57 -1.86 -1.92 -13.92
CA ASN A 57 -3.27 -1.76 -14.26
C ASN A 57 -4.14 -1.30 -13.07
N TYR A 58 -3.66 -1.49 -11.83
CA TYR A 58 -4.40 -1.20 -10.61
C TYR A 58 -3.70 -0.11 -9.79
N LEU A 59 -2.52 -0.39 -9.22
CA LEU A 59 -1.86 0.54 -8.29
C LEU A 59 -1.42 1.85 -8.94
N ASN A 60 -0.86 1.78 -10.16
CA ASN A 60 -0.42 2.96 -10.91
C ASN A 60 -1.53 3.59 -11.76
N ASN A 61 -2.75 3.05 -11.69
CA ASN A 61 -3.89 3.52 -12.45
C ASN A 61 -5.16 3.51 -11.57
N LEU A 62 -5.02 4.01 -10.34
CA LEU A 62 -6.12 4.24 -9.42
C LEU A 62 -7.05 5.33 -9.99
N PRO A 63 -8.38 5.11 -10.00
CA PRO A 63 -9.35 6.11 -10.41
C PRO A 63 -9.31 7.35 -9.52
N ASP A 64 -9.72 8.49 -10.05
CA ASP A 64 -9.79 9.74 -9.31
C ASP A 64 -10.69 9.63 -8.07
N GLU A 65 -11.79 8.85 -8.17
CA GLU A 65 -12.68 8.58 -7.04
C GLU A 65 -11.97 7.81 -5.92
N THR A 66 -11.13 6.84 -6.27
CA THR A 66 -10.33 6.08 -5.29
C THR A 66 -9.30 6.97 -4.62
N ILE A 67 -8.61 7.81 -5.39
CA ILE A 67 -7.65 8.77 -4.83
C ILE A 67 -8.36 9.75 -3.88
N TYR A 68 -9.58 10.17 -4.21
CA TYR A 68 -10.38 11.01 -3.34
C TYR A 68 -10.74 10.32 -2.01
N GLU A 69 -11.19 9.06 -2.06
CA GLU A 69 -11.48 8.30 -0.83
C GLU A 69 -10.23 8.03 0.00
N LEU A 70 -9.08 7.77 -0.64
CA LEU A 70 -7.79 7.72 0.07
C LEU A 70 -7.53 9.03 0.81
N CYS A 71 -7.56 10.17 0.11
CA CYS A 71 -7.29 11.47 0.72
C CYS A 71 -8.22 11.74 1.91
N LYS A 72 -9.50 11.41 1.78
CA LYS A 72 -10.49 11.54 2.85
C LYS A 72 -10.15 10.67 4.06
N LYS A 73 -9.78 9.40 3.86
CA LYS A 73 -9.35 8.50 4.95
C LYS A 73 -8.05 8.97 5.61
N MET A 74 -7.08 9.43 4.82
CA MET A 74 -5.82 10.01 5.32
C MET A 74 -6.07 11.27 6.16
N CYS A 75 -6.95 12.17 5.72
CA CYS A 75 -7.30 13.36 6.49
C CYS A 75 -8.00 13.01 7.80
N ALA A 76 -8.94 12.06 7.78
CA ALA A 76 -9.63 11.59 8.99
C ALA A 76 -8.64 10.99 10.00
N TRP A 77 -7.73 10.13 9.53
CA TRP A 77 -6.68 9.56 10.37
C TRP A 77 -5.74 10.64 10.94
N LYS A 78 -5.30 11.59 10.11
CA LYS A 78 -4.46 12.73 10.56
C LYS A 78 -5.16 13.53 11.64
N ASP A 79 -6.43 13.86 11.46
CA ASP A 79 -7.20 14.69 12.40
C ASP A 79 -7.37 13.99 13.75
N ASP A 80 -7.62 12.68 13.74
CA ASP A 80 -7.69 11.81 14.94
C ASP A 80 -6.32 11.76 15.66
N VAL A 81 -5.25 11.50 14.91
CA VAL A 81 -3.89 11.39 15.45
C VAL A 81 -3.39 12.71 16.04
N LEU A 82 -3.57 13.83 15.34
CA LEU A 82 -3.09 15.14 15.80
C LEU A 82 -3.95 15.74 16.91
N THR A 83 -5.20 15.31 17.08
CA THR A 83 -6.10 15.86 18.11
C THR A 83 -6.14 14.98 19.35
N ASP A 84 -6.32 13.67 19.17
CA ASP A 84 -6.70 12.76 20.24
C ASP A 84 -5.54 11.86 20.69
N CYS A 85 -4.81 11.26 19.74
CA CYS A 85 -3.75 10.31 20.09
C CYS A 85 -2.44 11.00 20.50
N TYR A 86 -1.99 11.99 19.73
CA TYR A 86 -0.67 12.62 19.90
C TYR A 86 -0.72 14.15 19.70
N PRO A 87 -1.45 14.90 20.56
CA PRO A 87 -1.63 16.35 20.40
C PRO A 87 -0.35 17.20 20.50
N ALA A 88 0.74 16.61 20.98
CA ALA A 88 2.05 17.28 21.09
C ALA A 88 3.06 16.82 20.02
N MET A 89 2.62 16.00 19.05
CA MET A 89 3.48 15.52 17.97
C MET A 89 3.97 16.69 17.12
N LYS A 90 5.28 16.72 16.86
CA LYS A 90 5.85 17.70 15.93
C LYS A 90 5.43 17.32 14.51
N SER A 91 4.65 18.20 13.88
CA SER A 91 4.23 18.06 12.50
C SER A 91 4.93 19.07 11.60
N PRO A 92 5.17 18.72 10.32
CA PRO A 92 5.60 19.66 9.30
C PRO A 92 4.64 20.84 9.15
N ASP A 93 5.18 22.01 8.80
CA ASP A 93 4.38 23.20 8.51
C ASP A 93 3.34 22.91 7.42
N GLY A 94 2.10 23.31 7.67
CA GLY A 94 0.98 23.15 6.75
C GLY A 94 0.29 21.78 6.79
N LEU A 95 0.81 20.81 7.55
CA LEU A 95 0.13 19.51 7.70
C LEU A 95 -1.25 19.65 8.37
N SER A 96 -1.33 20.42 9.46
CA SER A 96 -2.58 20.60 10.21
C SER A 96 -3.73 21.03 9.31
N ASP A 97 -3.41 21.89 8.33
CA ASP A 97 -4.36 22.52 7.42
C ASP A 97 -4.56 21.71 6.12
N ALA A 98 -3.76 20.67 5.88
CA ALA A 98 -3.81 19.86 4.67
C ALA A 98 -5.12 19.08 4.59
N GLN A 99 -5.86 19.28 3.49
CA GLN A 99 -7.16 18.67 3.24
C GLN A 99 -7.27 18.20 1.79
N GLY A 100 -8.08 17.17 1.56
CA GLY A 100 -8.22 16.57 0.23
C GLY A 100 -6.87 16.15 -0.34
N ARG A 101 -6.62 16.42 -1.63
CA ARG A 101 -5.38 15.98 -2.31
C ARG A 101 -4.09 16.61 -1.76
N ASP A 102 -4.16 17.70 -1.01
CA ASP A 102 -2.96 18.31 -0.44
C ASP A 102 -2.30 17.42 0.61
N ILE A 103 -3.04 16.48 1.21
CA ILE A 103 -2.48 15.49 2.15
C ILE A 103 -1.41 14.59 1.50
N LEU A 104 -1.53 14.34 0.19
CA LEU A 104 -0.63 13.44 -0.55
C LEU A 104 0.82 13.95 -0.55
N ARG A 105 1.04 15.26 -0.35
CA ARG A 105 2.39 15.85 -0.30
C ARG A 105 3.17 15.46 0.95
N PHE A 106 2.49 14.93 1.95
CA PHE A 106 3.08 14.53 3.23
C PHE A 106 3.18 13.01 3.37
N ILE A 107 2.83 12.27 2.32
CA ILE A 107 2.95 10.82 2.23
C ILE A 107 4.25 10.48 1.50
N SER A 108 5.03 9.57 2.05
CA SER A 108 6.15 8.93 1.38
C SER A 108 6.00 7.43 1.51
N VAL A 109 6.01 6.70 0.41
CA VAL A 109 5.85 5.24 0.40
C VAL A 109 7.21 4.62 0.14
N SER A 110 7.63 3.69 1.00
CA SER A 110 8.89 2.94 0.83
C SER A 110 8.62 1.57 0.23
N ASP A 111 7.65 0.85 0.80
CA ASP A 111 7.42 -0.57 0.54
C ASP A 111 5.95 -0.82 0.23
N ILE A 112 5.69 -1.69 -0.74
CA ILE A 112 4.35 -2.16 -1.09
C ILE A 112 4.35 -3.69 -1.13
N TYR A 113 3.56 -4.30 -0.26
CA TYR A 113 3.35 -5.75 -0.21
C TYR A 113 2.10 -6.12 -1.00
N ILE A 114 2.22 -7.04 -1.95
CA ILE A 114 1.12 -7.50 -2.80
C ILE A 114 0.70 -8.90 -2.35
N HIS A 115 -0.60 -9.07 -2.12
CA HIS A 115 -1.17 -10.28 -1.55
C HIS A 115 -2.24 -10.87 -2.47
N ARG A 116 -2.24 -12.21 -2.60
CA ARG A 116 -3.40 -12.95 -3.11
C ARG A 116 -4.40 -13.17 -1.97
N ASN A 117 -5.67 -13.39 -2.33
CA ASN A 117 -6.68 -13.88 -1.41
C ASN A 117 -6.26 -15.21 -0.75
N PRO A 118 -6.07 -15.27 0.58
CA PRO A 118 -5.67 -16.51 1.26
C PRO A 118 -6.81 -17.54 1.32
N TYR A 119 -8.06 -17.11 1.14
CA TYR A 119 -9.25 -17.96 1.21
C TYR A 119 -9.71 -18.51 -0.16
N ASP A 120 -9.31 -17.87 -1.27
CA ASP A 120 -9.56 -18.36 -2.63
C ASP A 120 -8.35 -18.14 -3.55
N LYS A 121 -7.64 -19.23 -3.84
CA LYS A 121 -6.47 -19.20 -4.74
C LYS A 121 -6.82 -18.91 -6.20
N ASN A 122 -8.08 -19.07 -6.60
CA ASN A 122 -8.53 -18.75 -7.96
C ASN A 122 -9.03 -17.31 -8.08
N ASP A 123 -9.08 -16.56 -6.97
CA ASP A 123 -9.41 -15.15 -7.01
C ASP A 123 -8.39 -14.42 -7.89
N THR A 124 -8.92 -13.75 -8.90
CA THR A 124 -8.12 -12.97 -9.85
C THR A 124 -7.77 -11.58 -9.33
N LEU A 125 -8.37 -11.17 -8.21
CA LEU A 125 -8.12 -9.89 -7.57
C LEU A 125 -6.97 -10.02 -6.58
N PHE A 126 -6.03 -9.08 -6.67
CA PHE A 126 -4.98 -8.90 -5.68
C PHE A 126 -5.31 -7.72 -4.76
N GLY A 127 -4.68 -7.72 -3.58
CA GLY A 127 -4.62 -6.55 -2.73
C GLY A 127 -3.19 -6.11 -2.47
N ALA A 128 -3.05 -4.92 -1.93
CA ALA A 128 -1.78 -4.36 -1.52
C ALA A 128 -1.88 -3.70 -0.13
N SER A 129 -0.82 -3.85 0.63
CA SER A 129 -0.51 -3.02 1.79
C SER A 129 0.65 -2.09 1.41
N ALA A 130 0.40 -0.78 1.38
CA ALA A 130 1.43 0.21 1.13
C ALA A 130 1.87 0.84 2.45
N LEU A 131 3.15 0.73 2.76
CA LEU A 131 3.76 1.33 3.94
C LEU A 131 4.11 2.78 3.61
N ALA A 132 3.30 3.67 4.14
CA ALA A 132 3.49 5.10 4.06
C ALA A 132 4.22 5.58 5.31
N GLY A 133 5.46 6.01 5.13
CA GLY A 133 6.10 6.95 6.02
C GLY A 133 5.43 8.32 5.91
N MET A 134 5.34 9.00 7.04
CA MET A 134 4.94 10.40 7.06
C MET A 134 6.12 11.25 7.47
N GLN A 135 6.19 12.47 6.95
CA GLN A 135 7.25 13.42 7.33
C GLN A 135 7.17 13.87 8.81
N TRP A 136 6.22 13.34 9.58
CA TRP A 136 6.12 13.51 11.02
C TRP A 136 6.42 12.20 11.76
N GLU A 137 7.02 12.31 12.95
CA GLU A 137 7.55 11.18 13.75
C GLU A 137 6.44 10.26 14.28
N PHE A 138 5.86 9.42 13.41
CA PHE A 138 4.96 8.34 13.81
C PHE A 138 5.76 7.03 13.87
N GLU A 139 5.86 6.44 15.08
CA GLU A 139 6.82 5.35 15.39
C GLU A 139 6.61 4.09 14.53
N ASP A 140 5.37 3.76 14.20
CA ASP A 140 5.01 2.50 13.53
C ASP A 140 4.68 2.66 12.03
N GLY A 141 4.63 3.89 11.50
CA GLY A 141 4.23 4.19 10.12
C GLY A 141 2.73 3.99 9.83
N ILE A 142 2.29 4.40 8.63
CA ILE A 142 0.92 4.20 8.14
C ILE A 142 0.87 3.01 7.20
N GLU A 143 -0.19 2.22 7.35
CA GLU A 143 -0.60 1.23 6.38
C GLU A 143 -1.80 1.74 5.56
N ILE A 144 -1.67 1.74 4.24
CA ILE A 144 -2.76 1.97 3.30
C ILE A 144 -3.16 0.63 2.68
N ILE A 145 -4.41 0.22 2.89
CA ILE A 145 -4.91 -1.09 2.45
C ILE A 145 -5.75 -0.91 1.19
N ILE A 146 -5.32 -1.59 0.13
CA ILE A 146 -5.93 -1.51 -1.19
C ILE A 146 -6.35 -2.91 -1.64
N LYS A 147 -7.58 -3.04 -2.14
CA LYS A 147 -8.11 -4.27 -2.74
C LYS A 147 -8.51 -3.97 -4.17
N GLY A 148 -7.76 -4.47 -5.15
CA GLY A 148 -7.95 -4.06 -6.53
C GLY A 148 -7.70 -2.56 -6.73
N LYS A 149 -8.79 -1.81 -6.95
CA LYS A 149 -8.78 -0.34 -7.09
C LYS A 149 -9.53 0.36 -5.96
N GLU A 150 -9.85 -0.34 -4.88
CA GLU A 150 -10.59 0.20 -3.74
C GLU A 150 -9.64 0.39 -2.55
N VAL A 151 -9.73 1.55 -1.90
CA VAL A 151 -9.00 1.81 -0.65
C VAL A 151 -9.91 1.42 0.51
N LEU A 152 -9.56 0.34 1.19
CA LEU A 152 -10.34 -0.19 2.30
C LEU A 152 -10.13 0.64 3.56
N GLU A 153 -8.86 0.91 3.90
CA GLU A 153 -8.49 1.50 5.18
C GLU A 153 -7.17 2.29 5.07
N VAL A 154 -7.04 3.28 5.95
CA VAL A 154 -5.79 3.96 6.29
C VAL A 154 -5.68 3.89 7.80
N ARG A 155 -4.59 3.31 8.31
CA ARG A 155 -4.41 3.08 9.75
C ARG A 155 -2.94 3.05 10.12
N GLU A 156 -2.67 2.98 11.42
CA GLU A 156 -1.35 2.58 11.92
C GLU A 156 -0.99 1.18 11.41
N PHE A 157 0.29 0.95 11.11
CA PHE A 157 0.75 -0.35 10.68
C PHE A 157 0.69 -1.37 11.81
N LEU A 158 -0.09 -2.44 11.61
CA LEU A 158 -0.29 -3.52 12.58
C LEU A 158 0.26 -4.87 12.13
N GLY A 159 0.82 -4.95 10.91
CA GLY A 159 1.44 -6.17 10.39
C GLY A 159 0.47 -7.32 10.10
N TYR A 160 -0.81 -7.02 9.83
CA TYR A 160 -1.82 -8.06 9.54
C TYR A 160 -1.73 -8.64 8.13
N GLY A 161 -1.01 -8.00 7.19
CA GLY A 161 -0.76 -8.53 5.85
C GLY A 161 -2.03 -8.85 5.07
N GLU A 162 -2.08 -10.02 4.44
CA GLU A 162 -3.20 -10.48 3.62
C GLU A 162 -4.55 -10.52 4.36
N TYR A 163 -4.53 -10.77 5.68
CA TYR A 163 -5.74 -10.85 6.52
C TYR A 163 -6.35 -9.48 6.82
N ALA A 164 -5.64 -8.40 6.51
CA ALA A 164 -6.19 -7.05 6.52
C ALA A 164 -7.04 -6.73 5.28
N ILE A 165 -6.84 -7.47 4.19
CA ILE A 165 -7.44 -7.21 2.89
C ILE A 165 -8.69 -8.08 2.68
N TRP A 166 -8.63 -9.32 3.18
CA TRP A 166 -9.63 -10.33 2.93
C TRP A 166 -10.29 -10.78 4.22
N GLU A 167 -11.62 -10.83 4.20
CA GLU A 167 -12.39 -11.53 5.22
C GLU A 167 -12.62 -12.98 4.79
N GLU A 168 -12.73 -13.90 5.76
CA GLU A 168 -13.01 -15.29 5.46
C GLU A 168 -14.25 -15.43 4.57
N ASN A 169 -15.28 -14.59 4.74
CA ASN A 169 -16.53 -14.66 3.96
C ASN A 169 -16.48 -14.03 2.56
N ASP A 170 -15.33 -13.51 2.10
CA ASP A 170 -15.20 -12.84 0.80
C ASP A 170 -15.29 -13.81 -0.41
N TYR A 171 -15.46 -15.12 -0.20
CA TYR A 171 -15.59 -16.15 -1.24
C TYR A 171 -16.95 -16.23 -1.97
N ARG A 172 -17.76 -15.16 -1.99
CA ARG A 172 -19.15 -15.21 -2.51
C ARG A 172 -19.35 -14.61 -3.90
#